data_AF-A0A120E632-F1
#
_entry.id   AF-A0A120E632-F1
#
_cell.length_a   1.000
_cell.length_b   1.000
_cell.length_c   1.000
_cell.angle_alpha   90.00
_cell.angle_beta   90.00
_cell.angle_gamma   90.00
#
_symmetry.space_group_name_H-M   'P 1'
#
loop_
_entity.id
_entity.type
_entity.pdbx_description
1 polymer ?
#
loop_
_entity_poly.entity_id
_entity_poly.type
_entity_poly.pdbx_seq_one_letter_code
_entity_poly.pdbx_strand_id
1 'polypeptide(L)'
;MSYRSALFTSAQYSTSREARDPAYRVLRNERMNKHVQEAQYAVRGAIPLRAEELRDHLDEHGENAGLPFETVVNCNIGNPQQLDQKPLTFLRQVSALCDYPDLLDHPATPSIFPSDAIERARSLISEVGSTGAYSHSMGNPTIRKRVAEFIEKRDGHPASPNQIYLTAGASTGVSNILQILISSPLDGVLIPIPQYPLYTAALALNAARSVPYFLSEADDWGLDIKDLHANLDKARHDGTVVKAMVVINPGNPTGNCLSRENMQDIIKLCYEERLVLMADEVYQSNVYKEAQPFLSFKKVLKDMGAPYADNVELVSFHSISKGQSGECGRRGGYFELCNFHPEAQEQVYKLASIQLCPSVQGQIGVEVLVNPPKEGDESYPLWQSEVNGISETLKQRSEILVKAFRELEGVTCNDANGAMYLFPTITLPPKAIEAAKKKGQAPDAFYSLALLEATGICVVPGSGFGQKPGTWHFRTTFLAPGTQDYVDRLKEFHQSFMDKYRN
;
A
#
# COMPACT_ATOMS: atom_id res chain seq x y z
N MET A 1 42.16 52.63 -29.08
CA MET A 1 40.86 52.56 -28.38
C MET A 1 40.65 51.14 -27.90
N SER A 2 40.73 50.91 -26.59
CA SER A 2 40.57 49.60 -25.94
C SER A 2 39.34 49.69 -25.05
N TYR A 3 38.29 48.94 -25.39
CA TYR A 3 37.09 48.83 -24.57
C TYR A 3 37.41 48.04 -23.30
N ARG A 4 37.37 48.70 -22.14
CA ARG A 4 37.36 48.03 -20.82
C ARG A 4 35.91 47.70 -20.47
N SER A 5 35.60 46.42 -20.39
CA SER A 5 34.34 45.93 -19.80
C SER A 5 34.41 46.13 -18.28
N ALA A 6 33.47 46.93 -17.76
CA ALA A 6 33.32 47.23 -16.35
C ALA A 6 32.20 46.36 -15.75
N LEU A 7 32.41 45.04 -15.60
CA LEU A 7 31.42 44.14 -14.98
C LEU A 7 31.99 43.01 -14.12
N PHE A 8 33.24 43.11 -13.65
CA PHE A 8 33.76 42.23 -12.60
C PHE A 8 34.31 43.05 -11.44
N THR A 9 33.41 43.54 -10.59
CA THR A 9 33.77 43.92 -9.22
C THR A 9 34.06 42.65 -8.44
N SER A 10 35.32 42.46 -8.07
CA SER A 10 35.72 41.42 -7.12
C SER A 10 35.03 41.69 -5.78
N ALA A 11 33.97 40.96 -5.47
CA ALA A 11 33.41 40.93 -4.12
C ALA A 11 34.52 40.43 -3.18
N GLN A 12 34.99 41.29 -2.29
CA GLN A 12 35.84 40.88 -1.18
C GLN A 12 34.99 39.96 -0.29
N TYR A 13 35.21 38.64 -0.41
CA TYR A 13 34.69 37.69 0.57
C TYR A 13 35.38 37.96 1.90
N SER A 14 34.69 38.69 2.78
CA SER A 14 35.02 38.78 4.19
C SER A 14 35.08 37.37 4.76
N THR A 15 36.29 36.88 5.03
CA THR A 15 36.51 35.62 5.74
C THR A 15 36.44 35.89 7.24
N SER A 16 35.25 36.22 7.74
CA SER A 16 35.02 36.12 9.18
C SER A 16 35.01 34.64 9.55
N ARG A 17 36.17 34.12 9.94
CA ARG A 17 36.28 32.85 10.67
C ARG A 17 35.79 33.05 12.11
N GLU A 18 34.54 33.48 12.27
CA GLU A 18 33.88 33.34 13.56
C GLU A 18 33.71 31.84 13.83
N ALA A 19 34.07 31.41 15.04
CA ALA A 19 33.90 30.02 15.45
C ALA A 19 32.41 29.67 15.33
N ARG A 20 32.08 28.68 14.48
CA ARG A 20 30.71 28.23 14.26
C ARG A 20 30.13 27.76 15.59
N ASP A 21 29.03 28.37 16.02
CA ASP A 21 28.28 27.95 17.21
C ASP A 21 27.95 26.44 17.11
N PRO A 22 28.50 25.58 18.00
CA PRO A 22 28.21 24.16 18.01
C PRO A 22 26.74 23.84 18.27
N ALA A 23 25.94 24.77 18.79
CA ALA A 23 24.50 24.61 18.94
C ALA A 23 23.75 24.90 17.62
N TYR A 24 24.27 25.74 16.73
CA TYR A 24 23.60 26.04 15.46
C TYR A 24 23.52 24.79 14.57
N ARG A 25 22.28 24.38 14.26
CA ARG A 25 21.97 23.30 13.33
C ARG A 25 20.93 23.80 12.33
N VAL A 26 21.18 23.56 11.04
CA VAL A 26 20.27 23.94 9.95
C VAL A 26 18.99 23.09 10.01
N LEU A 27 19.13 21.79 10.26
CA LEU A 27 18.02 20.86 10.42
C LEU A 27 17.55 20.84 11.88
N ARG A 28 16.65 21.77 12.23
CA ARG A 28 15.91 21.81 13.49
C ARG A 28 14.42 21.94 13.18
N ASN A 29 13.55 21.52 14.09
CA ASN A 29 12.09 21.53 13.87
C ASN A 29 11.55 22.86 13.34
N GLU A 30 12.06 24.00 13.80
CA GLU A 30 11.63 25.34 13.36
C GLU A 30 12.08 25.72 11.92
N ARG A 31 12.98 24.96 11.30
CA ARG A 31 13.60 25.24 9.98
C ARG A 31 13.47 24.08 8.99
N MET A 32 12.95 22.94 9.43
CA MET A 32 12.66 21.82 8.54
C MET A 32 11.42 22.13 7.69
N ASN A 33 11.29 21.45 6.57
CA ASN A 33 10.09 21.54 5.76
C ASN A 33 8.87 21.14 6.61
N LYS A 34 7.97 22.08 6.88
CA LYS A 34 6.77 21.88 7.69
C LYS A 34 5.90 20.71 7.19
N HIS A 35 5.88 20.48 5.88
CA HIS A 35 5.10 19.40 5.27
C HIS A 35 5.64 18.01 5.62
N VAL A 36 6.94 17.89 5.91
CA VAL A 36 7.54 16.66 6.46
C VAL A 36 7.10 16.44 7.90
N GLN A 37 6.90 17.51 8.67
CA GLN A 37 6.45 17.44 10.06
C GLN A 37 4.95 17.15 10.17
N GLU A 38 4.16 17.65 9.22
CA GLU A 38 2.72 17.40 9.10
C GLU A 38 2.41 15.99 8.60
N ALA A 39 3.31 15.39 7.79
CA ALA A 39 3.13 14.05 7.25
C ALA A 39 3.15 12.99 8.37
N GLN A 40 2.02 12.33 8.57
CA GLN A 40 1.87 11.24 9.54
C GLN A 40 1.68 9.90 8.84
N TYR A 41 2.37 8.86 9.31
CA TYR A 41 2.27 7.51 8.78
C TYR A 41 2.12 6.49 9.92
N ALA A 42 0.88 6.32 10.38
CA ALA A 42 0.55 5.57 11.60
C ALA A 42 0.97 4.09 11.60
N VAL A 43 1.11 3.46 10.41
CA VAL A 43 1.55 2.06 10.27
C VAL A 43 2.96 1.82 10.84
N ARG A 44 3.77 2.89 10.98
CA ARG A 44 5.08 2.89 11.65
C ARG A 44 5.17 3.99 12.73
N GLY A 45 4.06 4.21 13.44
CA GLY A 45 3.96 5.22 14.50
C GLY A 45 4.44 4.72 15.87
N ALA A 46 3.96 5.37 16.93
CA ALA A 46 4.39 5.14 18.31
C ALA A 46 4.15 3.69 18.82
N ILE A 47 3.03 3.06 18.46
CA ILE A 47 2.71 1.69 18.91
C ILE A 47 3.67 0.66 18.29
N PRO A 48 3.90 0.65 16.96
CA PRO A 48 4.96 -0.17 16.36
C PRO A 48 6.35 0.04 16.97
N LEU A 49 6.74 1.29 17.25
CA LEU A 49 8.02 1.57 17.92
C LEU A 49 8.07 0.96 19.33
N ARG A 50 6.98 1.08 20.10
CA ARG A 50 6.86 0.43 21.40
C ARG A 50 6.94 -1.10 21.30
N ALA A 51 6.38 -1.68 20.23
CA ALA A 51 6.46 -3.11 19.98
C ALA A 51 7.87 -3.58 19.61
N GLU A 52 8.67 -2.72 18.96
CA GLU A 52 10.11 -2.96 18.74
C GLU A 52 10.86 -2.94 20.09
N GLU A 53 10.67 -1.90 20.90
CA GLU A 53 11.28 -1.82 22.25
C GLU A 53 10.97 -3.03 23.13
N LEU A 54 9.71 -3.49 23.15
CA LEU A 54 9.30 -4.65 23.94
C LEU A 54 9.95 -5.94 23.44
N ARG A 55 10.19 -6.05 22.13
CA ARG A 55 10.83 -7.20 21.53
C ARG A 55 12.33 -7.22 21.79
N ASP A 56 12.99 -6.07 21.63
CA ASP A 56 14.40 -5.93 21.99
C ASP A 56 14.60 -6.29 23.48
N HIS A 57 13.69 -5.85 24.35
CA HIS A 57 13.71 -6.22 25.77
C HIS A 57 13.54 -7.72 26.02
N LEU A 58 12.65 -8.40 25.27
CA LEU A 58 12.51 -9.86 25.32
C LEU A 58 13.76 -10.58 24.81
N ASP A 59 14.35 -10.11 23.71
CA ASP A 59 15.56 -10.70 23.12
C ASP A 59 16.77 -10.54 24.07
N GLU A 60 16.85 -9.44 24.80
CA GLU A 60 17.90 -9.17 25.79
C GLU A 60 17.75 -9.97 27.09
N HIS A 61 16.52 -10.18 27.58
CA HIS A 61 16.27 -10.70 28.93
C HIS A 61 15.64 -12.10 28.97
N GLY A 62 15.15 -12.62 27.84
CA GLY A 62 14.49 -13.93 27.72
C GLY A 62 13.35 -14.11 28.73
N GLU A 63 13.32 -15.27 29.40
CA GLU A 63 12.33 -15.60 30.44
C GLU A 63 12.34 -14.61 31.64
N ASN A 64 13.43 -13.86 31.84
CA ASN A 64 13.55 -12.88 32.93
C ASN A 64 13.05 -11.48 32.54
N ALA A 65 12.45 -11.30 31.36
CA ALA A 65 11.98 -9.99 30.89
C ALA A 65 10.89 -9.37 31.78
N GLY A 66 10.17 -10.17 32.58
CA GLY A 66 9.11 -9.68 33.48
C GLY A 66 7.88 -9.14 32.74
N LEU A 67 7.72 -9.50 31.46
CA LEU A 67 6.55 -9.15 30.65
C LEU A 67 5.48 -10.24 30.74
N PRO A 68 4.19 -9.89 30.59
CA PRO A 68 3.08 -10.86 30.65
C PRO A 68 2.96 -11.76 29.40
N PHE A 69 3.95 -11.72 28.51
CA PHE A 69 4.01 -12.48 27.27
C PHE A 69 5.46 -12.76 26.89
N GLU A 70 5.67 -13.82 26.11
CA GLU A 70 7.00 -14.27 25.67
C GLU A 70 7.38 -13.76 24.28
N THR A 71 6.40 -13.34 23.48
CA THR A 71 6.61 -12.92 22.09
C THR A 71 5.76 -11.72 21.71
N VAL A 72 6.33 -10.84 20.86
CA VAL A 72 5.59 -9.76 20.20
C VAL A 72 5.07 -10.25 18.86
N VAL A 73 3.75 -10.13 18.64
CA VAL A 73 3.09 -10.52 17.38
C VAL A 73 2.81 -9.27 16.56
N ASN A 74 3.52 -9.11 15.44
CA ASN A 74 3.38 -7.96 14.54
C ASN A 74 2.15 -8.10 13.63
N CYS A 75 0.99 -7.69 14.12
CA CYS A 75 -0.24 -7.57 13.32
C CYS A 75 -0.44 -6.18 12.71
N ASN A 76 0.58 -5.30 12.81
CA ASN A 76 0.50 -3.91 12.41
C ASN A 76 0.83 -3.68 10.94
N ILE A 77 1.52 -4.60 10.25
CA ILE A 77 2.00 -4.39 8.88
C ILE A 77 1.66 -5.58 7.99
N GLY A 78 1.22 -5.31 6.75
CA GLY A 78 1.03 -6.35 5.74
C GLY A 78 2.35 -6.72 5.09
N ASN A 79 3.20 -7.44 5.83
CA ASN A 79 4.51 -7.93 5.41
C ASN A 79 4.54 -9.47 5.48
N PRO A 80 4.03 -10.18 4.44
CA PRO A 80 3.70 -11.60 4.57
C PRO A 80 4.89 -12.49 4.95
N GLN A 81 6.05 -12.28 4.34
CA GLN A 81 7.24 -13.11 4.57
C GLN A 81 7.89 -12.91 5.94
N GLN A 82 7.56 -11.83 6.66
CA GLN A 82 7.95 -11.66 8.07
C GLN A 82 7.06 -12.49 9.01
N LEU A 83 5.92 -12.98 8.52
CA LEU A 83 4.89 -13.71 9.26
C LEU A 83 4.67 -15.10 8.65
N ASP A 84 5.78 -15.76 8.28
CA ASP A 84 5.86 -17.14 7.80
C ASP A 84 5.26 -17.46 6.43
N GLN A 85 4.78 -16.47 5.65
CA GLN A 85 4.46 -16.75 4.25
C GLN A 85 5.74 -17.12 3.50
N LYS A 86 5.81 -18.36 3.00
CA LYS A 86 6.95 -18.80 2.18
C LYS A 86 6.97 -18.03 0.85
N PRO A 87 8.17 -17.70 0.32
CA PRO A 87 8.28 -17.12 -1.02
C PRO A 87 7.87 -18.15 -2.08
N LEU A 88 7.35 -17.67 -3.21
CA LEU A 88 7.05 -18.53 -4.36
C LEU A 88 8.34 -19.03 -4.99
N THR A 89 8.47 -20.35 -5.14
CA THR A 89 9.73 -20.99 -5.55
C THR A 89 10.15 -20.55 -6.95
N PHE A 90 9.22 -20.55 -7.91
CA PHE A 90 9.51 -20.19 -9.30
C PHE A 90 10.08 -18.77 -9.43
N LEU A 91 9.52 -17.79 -8.70
CA LEU A 91 10.02 -16.41 -8.71
C LEU A 91 11.46 -16.35 -8.22
N ARG A 92 11.79 -17.08 -7.15
CA ARG A 92 13.14 -17.13 -6.59
C ARG A 92 14.13 -17.81 -7.53
N GLN A 93 13.72 -18.90 -8.17
CA GLN A 93 14.52 -19.62 -9.17
C GLN A 93 14.87 -18.72 -10.36
N VAL A 94 13.87 -18.10 -11.00
CA VAL A 94 14.09 -17.19 -12.13
C VAL A 94 14.96 -16.00 -11.71
N SER A 95 14.69 -15.39 -10.55
CA SER A 95 15.47 -14.26 -10.07
C SER A 95 16.94 -14.63 -9.83
N ALA A 96 17.21 -15.78 -9.22
CA ALA A 96 18.57 -16.24 -8.94
C ALA A 96 19.36 -16.50 -10.23
N LEU A 97 18.73 -17.13 -11.22
CA LEU A 97 19.35 -17.36 -12.53
C LEU A 97 19.60 -16.05 -13.29
N CYS A 98 18.72 -15.05 -13.15
CA CYS A 98 18.92 -13.71 -13.71
C CYS A 98 20.02 -12.91 -13.00
N ASP A 99 20.19 -13.07 -11.69
CA ASP A 99 21.23 -12.40 -10.90
C ASP A 99 22.61 -13.06 -11.08
N TYR A 100 22.65 -14.37 -11.29
CA TYR A 100 23.88 -15.10 -11.57
C TYR A 100 23.79 -15.94 -12.85
N PRO A 101 23.89 -15.31 -14.04
CA PRO A 101 23.69 -15.97 -15.34
C PRO A 101 24.65 -17.14 -15.63
N ASP A 102 25.85 -17.18 -15.05
CA ASP A 102 26.80 -18.29 -15.23
C ASP A 102 26.20 -19.63 -14.76
N LEU A 103 25.21 -19.60 -13.86
CA LEU A 103 24.46 -20.80 -13.48
C LEU A 103 23.72 -21.43 -14.65
N LEU A 104 23.29 -20.66 -15.65
CA LEU A 104 22.51 -21.21 -16.76
C LEU A 104 23.27 -22.31 -17.52
N ASP A 105 24.59 -22.18 -17.62
CA ASP A 105 25.46 -23.11 -18.36
C ASP A 105 26.18 -24.10 -17.43
N HIS A 106 25.93 -24.03 -16.12
CA HIS A 106 26.54 -24.94 -15.15
C HIS A 106 25.97 -26.37 -15.28
N PRO A 107 26.79 -27.43 -15.33
CA PRO A 107 26.32 -28.80 -15.56
C PRO A 107 25.29 -29.33 -14.57
N ALA A 108 25.29 -28.83 -13.33
CA ALA A 108 24.32 -29.23 -12.31
C ALA A 108 22.96 -28.53 -12.44
N THR A 109 22.83 -27.47 -13.23
CA THR A 109 21.64 -26.61 -13.27
C THR A 109 20.36 -27.35 -13.66
N PRO A 110 20.34 -28.23 -14.68
CA PRO A 110 19.15 -29.02 -15.00
C PRO A 110 18.67 -29.96 -13.88
N SER A 111 19.50 -30.22 -12.87
CA SER A 111 19.12 -31.03 -11.70
C SER A 111 18.65 -30.20 -10.50
N ILE A 112 18.86 -28.87 -10.54
CA ILE A 112 18.55 -27.94 -9.44
C ILE A 112 17.34 -27.07 -9.79
N PHE A 113 17.20 -26.66 -11.05
CA PHE A 113 16.16 -25.77 -11.54
C PHE A 113 15.29 -26.48 -12.58
N PRO A 114 13.97 -26.25 -12.58
CA PRO A 114 13.09 -26.82 -13.58
C PRO A 114 13.35 -26.17 -14.95
N SER A 115 13.05 -26.88 -16.03
CA SER A 115 13.42 -26.48 -17.40
C SER A 115 12.82 -25.13 -17.79
N ASP A 116 11.56 -24.89 -17.41
CA ASP A 116 10.82 -23.66 -17.68
C ASP A 116 11.39 -22.45 -16.93
N ALA A 117 11.94 -22.62 -15.72
CA ALA A 117 12.64 -21.54 -15.01
C ALA A 117 13.95 -21.17 -15.71
N ILE A 118 14.70 -22.16 -16.21
CA ILE A 118 15.94 -21.96 -16.98
C ILE A 118 15.63 -21.23 -18.28
N GLU A 119 14.62 -21.70 -19.02
CA GLU A 119 14.16 -21.08 -20.27
C GLU A 119 13.68 -19.65 -20.06
N ARG A 120 12.88 -19.42 -19.00
CA ARG A 120 12.42 -18.08 -18.64
C ARG A 120 13.59 -17.14 -18.34
N ALA A 121 14.56 -17.58 -17.55
CA ALA A 121 15.73 -16.77 -17.23
C ALA A 121 16.59 -16.47 -18.48
N ARG A 122 16.81 -17.44 -19.37
CA ARG A 122 17.52 -17.21 -20.65
C ARG A 122 16.80 -16.17 -21.51
N SER A 123 15.48 -16.30 -21.67
CA SER A 123 14.67 -15.32 -22.41
C SER A 123 14.78 -13.93 -21.78
N LEU A 124 14.60 -13.82 -20.46
CA LEU A 124 14.69 -12.53 -19.76
C LEU A 124 16.06 -11.89 -19.88
N ILE A 125 17.17 -12.61 -19.68
CA ILE A 125 18.51 -12.04 -19.83
C ILE A 125 18.74 -11.56 -21.27
N SER A 126 18.27 -12.30 -22.28
CA SER A 126 18.43 -11.91 -23.68
C SER A 126 17.64 -10.64 -24.06
N GLU A 127 16.48 -10.42 -23.43
CA GLU A 127 15.58 -9.32 -23.72
C GLU A 127 15.80 -8.08 -22.83
N VAL A 128 16.19 -8.31 -21.58
CA VAL A 128 16.40 -7.28 -20.56
C VAL A 128 17.83 -6.78 -20.58
N GLY A 129 18.78 -7.64 -20.93
CA GLY A 129 20.20 -7.39 -20.80
C GLY A 129 20.68 -7.54 -19.35
N SER A 130 21.72 -6.78 -18.99
CA SER A 130 22.30 -6.81 -17.65
C SER A 130 21.29 -6.35 -16.58
N THR A 131 21.10 -7.18 -15.54
CA THR A 131 20.30 -6.84 -14.36
C THR A 131 20.92 -5.72 -13.51
N GLY A 132 22.21 -5.42 -13.71
CA GLY A 132 22.92 -4.32 -13.05
C GLY A 132 22.92 -3.00 -13.84
N ALA A 133 22.43 -2.98 -15.07
CA ALA A 133 22.34 -1.76 -15.88
C ALA A 133 21.00 -1.04 -15.65
N TYR A 134 20.96 0.26 -15.95
CA TYR A 134 19.69 0.98 -16.02
C TYR A 134 18.85 0.46 -17.18
N SER A 135 17.56 0.22 -16.93
CA SER A 135 16.57 0.01 -17.98
C SER A 135 16.07 1.36 -18.53
N HIS A 136 15.16 1.31 -19.50
CA HIS A 136 14.35 2.47 -19.87
C HIS A 136 13.61 3.05 -18.64
N SER A 137 13.36 4.35 -18.60
CA SER A 137 12.79 5.03 -17.42
C SER A 137 11.35 4.67 -17.09
N MET A 138 10.59 4.25 -18.09
CA MET A 138 9.27 3.63 -17.89
C MET A 138 9.38 2.18 -17.38
N GLY A 139 10.59 1.62 -17.30
CA GLY A 139 10.85 0.20 -17.14
C GLY A 139 11.15 -0.51 -18.47
N ASN A 140 11.72 -1.70 -18.36
CA ASN A 140 12.13 -2.52 -19.48
C ASN A 140 10.97 -2.72 -20.49
N PRO A 141 11.20 -2.46 -21.80
CA PRO A 141 10.15 -2.54 -22.82
C PRO A 141 9.45 -3.90 -22.91
N THR A 142 10.19 -5.00 -22.80
CA THR A 142 9.61 -6.34 -22.91
C THR A 142 8.76 -6.67 -21.70
N ILE A 143 9.18 -6.28 -20.50
CA ILE A 143 8.37 -6.44 -19.28
C ILE A 143 7.09 -5.60 -19.37
N ARG A 144 7.17 -4.35 -19.84
CA ARG A 144 5.97 -3.52 -20.06
C ARG A 144 5.00 -4.15 -21.06
N LYS A 145 5.51 -4.78 -22.12
CA LYS A 145 4.68 -5.52 -23.09
C LYS A 145 3.94 -6.68 -22.41
N ARG A 146 4.62 -7.46 -21.58
CA ARG A 146 4.01 -8.57 -20.83
C ARG A 146 2.95 -8.09 -19.83
N VAL A 147 3.18 -6.95 -19.17
CA VAL A 147 2.17 -6.31 -18.33
C VAL A 147 0.94 -5.89 -19.15
N ALA A 148 1.12 -5.34 -20.35
CA ALA A 148 0.00 -5.01 -21.24
C ALA A 148 -0.79 -6.27 -21.64
N GLU A 149 -0.11 -7.33 -22.08
CA GLU A 149 -0.74 -8.61 -22.44
C GLU A 149 -1.53 -9.22 -21.26
N PHE A 150 -0.98 -9.13 -20.05
CA PHE A 150 -1.67 -9.55 -18.83
C PHE A 150 -2.95 -8.77 -18.57
N ILE A 151 -2.88 -7.43 -18.65
CA ILE A 151 -4.05 -6.56 -18.44
C ILE A 151 -5.11 -6.84 -19.51
N GLU A 152 -4.71 -6.96 -20.78
CA GLU A 152 -5.62 -7.24 -21.88
C GLU A 152 -6.33 -8.59 -21.71
N LYS A 153 -5.59 -9.64 -21.35
CA LYS A 153 -6.15 -10.95 -21.07
C LYS A 153 -7.11 -10.93 -19.87
N ARG A 154 -6.77 -10.21 -18.80
CA ARG A 154 -7.59 -10.08 -17.59
C ARG A 154 -8.89 -9.32 -17.87
N ASP A 155 -8.80 -8.22 -18.60
CA ASP A 155 -9.91 -7.26 -18.73
C ASP A 155 -10.79 -7.52 -19.96
N GLY A 156 -10.24 -8.17 -21.00
CA GLY A 156 -10.86 -8.33 -22.31
C GLY A 156 -10.81 -7.05 -23.17
N HIS A 157 -9.93 -6.11 -22.82
CA HIS A 157 -9.78 -4.81 -23.47
C HIS A 157 -8.30 -4.49 -23.72
N PRO A 158 -7.94 -3.87 -24.87
CA PRO A 158 -6.54 -3.60 -25.20
C PRO A 158 -5.78 -2.82 -24.11
N ALA A 159 -4.51 -3.16 -23.94
CA ALA A 159 -3.57 -2.40 -23.11
C ALA A 159 -2.34 -2.03 -23.92
N SER A 160 -1.75 -0.87 -23.65
CA SER A 160 -0.58 -0.41 -24.38
C SER A 160 0.66 -0.41 -23.49
N PRO A 161 1.79 -1.01 -23.94
CA PRO A 161 3.05 -0.91 -23.19
C PRO A 161 3.53 0.53 -23.03
N ASN A 162 3.12 1.45 -23.89
CA ASN A 162 3.47 2.87 -23.81
C ASN A 162 2.65 3.64 -22.76
N GLN A 163 1.65 3.00 -22.16
CA GLN A 163 0.88 3.56 -21.05
C GLN A 163 1.27 2.95 -19.70
N ILE A 164 2.27 2.07 -19.67
CA ILE A 164 2.70 1.34 -18.48
C ILE A 164 4.03 1.89 -17.98
N TYR A 165 4.09 2.15 -16.68
CA TYR A 165 5.29 2.56 -15.96
C TYR A 165 5.59 1.57 -14.85
N LEU A 166 6.73 0.87 -14.96
CA LEU A 166 7.25 0.08 -13.85
C LEU A 166 7.79 1.01 -12.77
N THR A 167 7.64 0.62 -11.51
CA THR A 167 7.95 1.47 -10.35
C THR A 167 8.56 0.67 -9.21
N ALA A 168 9.22 1.37 -8.28
CA ALA A 168 9.75 0.81 -7.05
C ALA A 168 8.61 0.53 -6.04
N GLY A 169 7.75 -0.42 -6.38
CA GLY A 169 6.46 -0.66 -5.73
C GLY A 169 5.41 0.42 -6.07
N ALA A 170 4.13 0.11 -5.81
CA ALA A 170 3.02 1.02 -6.09
C ALA A 170 3.15 2.38 -5.39
N SER A 171 3.81 2.43 -4.22
CA SER A 171 4.02 3.67 -3.47
C SER A 171 4.72 4.75 -4.28
N THR A 172 5.72 4.39 -5.08
CA THR A 172 6.43 5.34 -5.95
C THR A 172 5.52 5.86 -7.06
N GLY A 173 4.68 4.98 -7.64
CA GLY A 173 3.67 5.37 -8.62
C GLY A 173 2.69 6.40 -8.05
N VAL A 174 2.12 6.12 -6.87
CA VAL A 174 1.19 7.03 -6.18
C VAL A 174 1.84 8.39 -5.92
N SER A 175 3.05 8.41 -5.36
CA SER A 175 3.78 9.66 -5.09
C SER A 175 4.04 10.46 -6.36
N ASN A 176 4.45 9.81 -7.45
CA ASN A 176 4.73 10.48 -8.72
C ASN A 176 3.46 11.12 -9.32
N ILE A 177 2.34 10.39 -9.33
CA ILE A 177 1.08 10.95 -9.87
C ILE A 177 0.57 12.11 -9.01
N LEU A 178 0.61 11.99 -7.68
CA LEU A 178 0.22 13.10 -6.80
C LEU A 178 1.12 14.32 -7.01
N GLN A 179 2.42 14.15 -7.20
CA GLN A 179 3.34 15.27 -7.48
C GLN A 179 3.02 15.97 -8.80
N ILE A 180 2.47 15.27 -9.78
CA ILE A 180 2.05 15.86 -11.07
C ILE A 180 0.70 16.57 -10.95
N LEU A 181 -0.23 16.00 -10.20
CA LEU A 181 -1.59 16.56 -10.00
C LEU A 181 -1.57 17.85 -9.17
N ILE A 182 -0.73 17.90 -8.14
CA ILE A 182 -0.71 18.97 -7.15
C ILE A 182 0.23 20.10 -7.59
N SER A 183 -0.36 21.23 -7.92
CA SER A 183 0.31 22.45 -8.40
C SER A 183 0.14 23.64 -7.46
N SER A 184 -0.81 23.55 -6.52
CA SER A 184 -1.22 24.62 -5.62
C SER A 184 -1.61 24.03 -4.25
N PRO A 185 -1.40 24.75 -3.14
CA PRO A 185 -1.89 24.32 -1.83
C PRO A 185 -3.43 24.36 -1.69
N LEU A 186 -4.13 24.85 -2.70
CA LEU A 186 -5.59 24.76 -2.81
C LEU A 186 -6.04 23.49 -3.55
N ASP A 187 -5.14 22.77 -4.20
CA ASP A 187 -5.47 21.52 -4.86
C ASP A 187 -5.80 20.44 -3.82
N GLY A 188 -6.81 19.63 -4.12
CA GLY A 188 -7.26 18.57 -3.23
C GLY A 188 -7.58 17.27 -3.93
N VAL A 189 -7.60 16.20 -3.14
CA VAL A 189 -7.86 14.83 -3.59
C VAL A 189 -8.91 14.21 -2.68
N LEU A 190 -9.93 13.59 -3.29
CA LEU A 190 -10.90 12.75 -2.59
C LEU A 190 -10.21 11.45 -2.16
N ILE A 191 -10.25 11.12 -0.87
CA ILE A 191 -9.68 9.89 -0.32
C ILE A 191 -10.70 9.17 0.58
N PRO A 192 -10.70 7.83 0.60
CA PRO A 192 -11.63 7.08 1.43
C PRO A 192 -11.35 7.31 2.92
N ILE A 193 -12.36 7.14 3.75
CA ILE A 193 -12.22 7.03 5.19
C ILE A 193 -12.97 5.77 5.63
N PRO A 194 -12.28 4.78 6.23
CA PRO A 194 -10.83 4.73 6.48
C PRO A 194 -9.97 4.57 5.21
N GLN A 195 -8.69 5.00 5.25
CA GLN A 195 -7.73 4.85 4.14
C GLN A 195 -6.38 4.27 4.54
N TYR A 196 -5.63 3.76 3.56
CA TYR A 196 -4.23 3.42 3.71
C TYR A 196 -3.34 4.69 3.85
N PRO A 197 -2.67 4.93 4.99
CA PRO A 197 -2.06 6.23 5.34
C PRO A 197 -0.97 6.80 4.43
N LEU A 198 -0.57 6.07 3.39
CA LEU A 198 0.27 6.60 2.34
C LEU A 198 -0.37 7.84 1.69
N TYR A 199 -1.68 7.82 1.44
CA TYR A 199 -2.35 8.92 0.73
C TYR A 199 -2.33 10.21 1.54
N THR A 200 -2.74 10.16 2.81
CA THR A 200 -2.68 11.34 3.69
C THR A 200 -1.24 11.86 3.85
N ALA A 201 -0.26 10.98 4.00
CA ALA A 201 1.14 11.38 4.10
C ALA A 201 1.65 12.03 2.79
N ALA A 202 1.33 11.44 1.64
CA ALA A 202 1.73 11.97 0.34
C ALA A 202 1.06 13.31 0.03
N LEU A 203 -0.21 13.50 0.40
CA LEU A 203 -0.90 14.79 0.27
C LEU A 203 -0.24 15.85 1.15
N ALA A 204 0.07 15.53 2.41
CA ALA A 204 0.78 16.44 3.31
C ALA A 204 2.13 16.87 2.73
N LEU A 205 2.94 15.93 2.24
CA LEU A 205 4.25 16.20 1.61
C LEU A 205 4.16 17.12 0.38
N ASN A 206 3.05 17.06 -0.36
CA ASN A 206 2.79 17.92 -1.52
C ASN A 206 2.01 19.20 -1.17
N ALA A 207 1.78 19.48 0.12
CA ALA A 207 0.97 20.61 0.59
C ALA A 207 -0.48 20.62 0.05
N ALA A 208 -1.03 19.44 -0.26
CA ALA A 208 -2.38 19.28 -0.82
C ALA A 208 -3.45 19.13 0.26
N ARG A 209 -4.70 19.47 -0.10
CA ARG A 209 -5.87 19.29 0.76
C ARG A 209 -6.43 17.87 0.63
N SER A 210 -6.66 17.22 1.77
CA SER A 210 -7.39 15.95 1.83
C SER A 210 -8.89 16.22 1.88
N VAL A 211 -9.66 15.63 0.96
CA VAL A 211 -11.13 15.67 0.97
C VAL A 211 -11.65 14.27 1.33
N PRO A 212 -12.13 14.03 2.55
CA PRO A 212 -12.57 12.70 2.95
C PRO A 212 -13.91 12.34 2.30
N TYR A 213 -14.07 11.09 1.87
CA TYR A 213 -15.37 10.46 1.66
C TYR A 213 -15.47 9.21 2.52
N PHE A 214 -16.60 9.03 3.22
CA PHE A 214 -16.74 7.96 4.19
C PHE A 214 -17.29 6.69 3.53
N LEU A 215 -16.64 5.56 3.82
CA LEU A 215 -17.15 4.25 3.46
C LEU A 215 -18.26 3.83 4.43
N SER A 216 -19.31 3.18 3.94
CA SER A 216 -20.43 2.72 4.77
C SER A 216 -20.09 1.37 5.39
N GLU A 217 -19.71 1.36 6.67
CA GLU A 217 -19.47 0.11 7.43
C GLU A 217 -20.66 -0.86 7.36
N ALA A 218 -21.89 -0.32 7.44
CA ALA A 218 -23.12 -1.09 7.39
C ALA A 218 -23.38 -1.76 6.03
N ASP A 219 -22.88 -1.15 4.94
CA ASP A 219 -23.00 -1.66 3.57
C ASP A 219 -21.69 -2.28 3.09
N ASP A 220 -21.04 -3.04 3.98
CA ASP A 220 -19.79 -3.75 3.73
C ASP A 220 -18.62 -2.88 3.23
N TRP A 221 -18.51 -1.69 3.82
CA TRP A 221 -17.55 -0.66 3.45
C TRP A 221 -17.65 -0.21 1.98
N GLY A 222 -18.84 -0.32 1.39
CA GLY A 222 -19.18 0.26 0.09
C GLY A 222 -19.14 1.79 0.08
N LEU A 223 -19.22 2.37 -1.11
CA LEU A 223 -19.25 3.82 -1.26
C LEU A 223 -20.64 4.38 -0.92
N ASP A 224 -20.70 5.36 -0.03
CA ASP A 224 -21.88 6.22 0.14
C ASP A 224 -21.77 7.46 -0.76
N ILE A 225 -22.52 7.46 -1.87
CA ILE A 225 -22.54 8.56 -2.84
C ILE A 225 -23.11 9.86 -2.23
N LYS A 226 -24.06 9.79 -1.29
CA LYS A 226 -24.70 10.98 -0.73
C LYS A 226 -23.74 11.76 0.16
N ASP A 227 -23.06 11.06 1.06
CA ASP A 227 -22.06 11.65 1.94
C ASP A 227 -20.85 12.16 1.12
N LEU A 228 -20.52 11.52 -0.01
CA LEU A 228 -19.46 11.98 -0.90
C LEU A 228 -19.78 13.37 -1.49
N HIS A 229 -20.95 13.56 -2.11
CA HIS A 229 -21.28 14.84 -2.75
C HIS A 229 -21.26 15.99 -1.74
N ALA A 230 -21.80 15.77 -0.53
CA ALA A 230 -21.77 16.78 0.52
C ALA A 230 -20.34 17.21 0.92
N ASN A 231 -19.40 16.26 1.00
CA ASN A 231 -18.00 16.57 1.30
C ASN A 231 -17.30 17.28 0.14
N LEU A 232 -17.58 16.87 -1.10
CA LEU A 232 -17.03 17.51 -2.30
C LEU A 232 -17.51 18.97 -2.43
N ASP A 233 -18.81 19.20 -2.28
CA ASP A 233 -19.41 20.54 -2.36
C ASP A 233 -18.87 21.46 -1.28
N LYS A 234 -18.77 20.96 -0.05
CA LYS A 234 -18.16 21.70 1.06
C LYS A 234 -16.70 22.06 0.76
N ALA A 235 -15.89 21.10 0.30
CA ALA A 235 -14.49 21.34 0.00
C ALA A 235 -14.31 22.42 -1.08
N ARG A 236 -15.15 22.38 -2.13
CA ARG A 236 -15.16 23.40 -3.20
C ARG A 236 -15.61 24.76 -2.68
N HIS A 237 -16.63 24.81 -1.82
CA HIS A 237 -17.06 26.03 -1.15
C HIS A 237 -15.93 26.66 -0.32
N ASP A 238 -15.13 25.83 0.36
CA ASP A 238 -13.94 26.23 1.12
C ASP A 238 -12.72 26.57 0.23
N GLY A 239 -12.91 26.65 -1.09
CA GLY A 239 -11.89 27.07 -2.07
C GLY A 239 -10.94 25.96 -2.50
N THR A 240 -11.28 24.68 -2.26
CA THR A 240 -10.47 23.54 -2.72
C THR A 240 -10.73 23.23 -4.18
N VAL A 241 -9.68 23.11 -4.99
CA VAL A 241 -9.75 22.61 -6.35
C VAL A 241 -9.54 21.10 -6.32
N VAL A 242 -10.63 20.34 -6.25
CA VAL A 242 -10.56 18.87 -6.21
C VAL A 242 -10.24 18.35 -7.61
N LYS A 243 -9.13 17.62 -7.74
CA LYS A 243 -8.59 17.16 -9.03
C LYS A 243 -8.62 15.66 -9.25
N ALA A 244 -8.70 14.88 -8.18
CA ALA A 244 -8.63 13.43 -8.25
C ALA A 244 -9.46 12.75 -7.17
N MET A 245 -9.82 11.51 -7.41
CA MET A 245 -10.41 10.58 -6.45
C MET A 245 -9.56 9.32 -6.37
N VAL A 246 -9.13 8.98 -5.15
CA VAL A 246 -8.45 7.74 -4.85
C VAL A 246 -9.48 6.68 -4.48
N VAL A 247 -9.34 5.48 -5.03
CA VAL A 247 -10.10 4.30 -4.62
C VAL A 247 -9.14 3.15 -4.34
N ILE A 248 -9.36 2.44 -3.24
CA ILE A 248 -8.54 1.29 -2.84
C ILE A 248 -9.42 0.05 -2.94
N ASN A 249 -9.13 -0.86 -3.87
CA ASN A 249 -9.96 -2.03 -4.13
C ASN A 249 -9.11 -3.25 -4.57
N PRO A 250 -9.10 -4.37 -3.82
CA PRO A 250 -9.69 -4.56 -2.49
C PRO A 250 -9.16 -3.59 -1.42
N GLY A 251 -10.01 -3.26 -0.45
CA GLY A 251 -9.80 -2.17 0.52
C GLY A 251 -8.76 -2.46 1.59
N ASN A 252 -8.02 -1.42 1.99
CA ASN A 252 -7.13 -1.40 3.15
C ASN A 252 -7.41 -0.10 3.92
N PRO A 253 -7.89 -0.18 5.18
CA PRO A 253 -7.78 -1.33 6.10
C PRO A 253 -8.97 -2.30 6.12
N THR A 254 -10.03 -2.04 5.36
CA THR A 254 -11.37 -2.64 5.52
C THR A 254 -11.50 -4.07 5.00
N GLY A 255 -10.67 -4.48 4.04
CA GLY A 255 -10.76 -5.81 3.43
C GLY A 255 -11.97 -6.01 2.51
N ASN A 256 -12.71 -4.95 2.16
CA ASN A 256 -13.86 -5.05 1.26
C ASN A 256 -13.45 -5.17 -0.20
N CYS A 257 -14.38 -5.67 -1.02
CA CYS A 257 -14.29 -5.67 -2.48
C CYS A 257 -15.49 -4.89 -3.01
N LEU A 258 -15.26 -3.88 -3.86
CA LEU A 258 -16.34 -3.08 -4.43
C LEU A 258 -17.16 -3.90 -5.42
N SER A 259 -18.48 -3.70 -5.40
CA SER A 259 -19.37 -4.25 -6.43
C SER A 259 -19.18 -3.51 -7.76
N ARG A 260 -19.60 -4.14 -8.86
CA ARG A 260 -19.57 -3.50 -10.18
C ARG A 260 -20.39 -2.21 -10.19
N GLU A 261 -21.55 -2.19 -9.54
CA GLU A 261 -22.44 -1.02 -9.47
C GLU A 261 -21.75 0.13 -8.74
N ASN A 262 -21.12 -0.13 -7.59
CA ASN A 262 -20.31 0.86 -6.88
C ASN A 262 -19.17 1.41 -7.75
N MET A 263 -18.47 0.54 -8.49
CA MET A 263 -17.42 0.98 -9.42
C MET A 263 -17.97 1.85 -10.56
N GLN A 264 -19.15 1.51 -11.10
CA GLN A 264 -19.81 2.32 -12.12
C GLN A 264 -20.22 3.69 -11.60
N ASP A 265 -20.73 3.77 -10.37
CA ASP A 265 -21.13 5.04 -9.76
C ASP A 265 -19.91 5.94 -9.48
N ILE A 266 -18.78 5.36 -9.06
CA ILE A 266 -17.49 6.07 -8.95
C ILE A 266 -17.04 6.64 -10.30
N ILE A 267 -17.14 5.83 -11.37
CA ILE A 267 -16.73 6.26 -12.72
C ILE A 267 -17.62 7.39 -13.22
N LYS A 268 -18.95 7.31 -13.01
CA LYS A 268 -19.90 8.37 -13.36
C LYS A 268 -19.55 9.67 -12.62
N LEU A 269 -19.31 9.58 -11.32
CA LEU A 269 -18.89 10.73 -10.51
C LEU A 269 -17.60 11.35 -11.04
N CYS A 270 -16.56 10.56 -11.32
CA CYS A 270 -15.30 11.08 -11.85
C CYS A 270 -15.48 11.77 -13.21
N TYR A 271 -16.37 11.24 -14.06
CA TYR A 271 -16.73 11.86 -15.33
C TYR A 271 -17.46 13.20 -15.13
N GLU A 272 -18.52 13.21 -14.31
CA GLU A 272 -19.34 14.40 -14.03
C GLU A 272 -18.50 15.52 -13.40
N GLU A 273 -17.63 15.15 -12.47
CA GLU A 273 -16.83 16.07 -11.66
C GLU A 273 -15.44 16.37 -12.24
N ARG A 274 -15.11 15.76 -13.40
CA ARG A 274 -13.83 15.90 -14.11
C ARG A 274 -12.62 15.61 -13.21
N LEU A 275 -12.69 14.46 -12.54
CA LEU A 275 -11.67 14.00 -11.61
C LEU A 275 -10.84 12.90 -12.24
N VAL A 276 -9.53 12.94 -12.01
CA VAL A 276 -8.66 11.79 -12.27
C VAL A 276 -8.98 10.68 -11.27
N LEU A 277 -9.30 9.50 -11.78
CA LEU A 277 -9.53 8.32 -10.96
C LEU A 277 -8.20 7.60 -10.70
N MET A 278 -7.82 7.50 -9.43
CA MET A 278 -6.62 6.81 -8.96
C MET A 278 -7.02 5.47 -8.30
N ALA A 279 -6.96 4.38 -9.06
CA ALA A 279 -7.35 3.05 -8.61
C ALA A 279 -6.15 2.27 -8.04
N ASP A 280 -6.09 2.12 -6.72
CA ASP A 280 -5.12 1.26 -6.03
C ASP A 280 -5.63 -0.18 -5.97
N GLU A 281 -5.09 -1.02 -6.86
CA GLU A 281 -5.50 -2.41 -7.09
C GLU A 281 -4.40 -3.40 -6.64
N VAL A 282 -3.60 -3.03 -5.64
CA VAL A 282 -2.48 -3.86 -5.16
C VAL A 282 -2.92 -5.21 -4.58
N TYR A 283 -4.16 -5.32 -4.11
CA TYR A 283 -4.72 -6.54 -3.51
C TYR A 283 -5.54 -7.40 -4.49
N GLN A 284 -5.47 -7.15 -5.81
CA GLN A 284 -6.33 -7.81 -6.80
C GLN A 284 -6.30 -9.35 -6.81
N SER A 285 -5.22 -9.97 -6.31
CA SER A 285 -5.09 -11.43 -6.18
C SER A 285 -5.46 -11.97 -4.79
N ASN A 286 -5.75 -11.10 -3.82
CA ASN A 286 -6.29 -11.44 -2.52
C ASN A 286 -7.81 -11.21 -2.54
N VAL A 287 -8.56 -12.16 -3.08
CA VAL A 287 -10.03 -12.17 -3.02
C VAL A 287 -10.49 -13.52 -2.51
N TYR A 288 -11.35 -13.52 -1.49
CA TYR A 288 -11.73 -14.72 -0.74
C TYR A 288 -13.17 -15.17 -1.01
N LYS A 289 -14.01 -14.27 -1.56
CA LYS A 289 -15.38 -14.56 -1.98
C LYS A 289 -15.44 -14.88 -3.47
N GLU A 290 -15.64 -16.15 -3.81
CA GLU A 290 -15.77 -16.61 -5.20
C GLU A 290 -16.92 -15.91 -5.96
N ALA A 291 -18.02 -15.62 -5.27
CA ALA A 291 -19.18 -14.94 -5.85
C ALA A 291 -18.91 -13.49 -6.28
N GLN A 292 -17.79 -12.90 -5.83
CA GLN A 292 -17.38 -11.52 -6.14
C GLN A 292 -15.91 -11.51 -6.57
N PRO A 293 -15.59 -11.97 -7.80
CA PRO A 293 -14.23 -11.94 -8.29
C PRO A 293 -13.75 -10.49 -8.43
N PHE A 294 -12.43 -10.32 -8.42
CA PHE A 294 -11.83 -9.02 -8.67
C PHE A 294 -12.26 -8.46 -10.05
N LEU A 295 -12.67 -7.19 -10.05
CA LEU A 295 -12.88 -6.39 -11.25
C LEU A 295 -11.93 -5.19 -11.21
N SER A 296 -11.20 -4.97 -12.30
CA SER A 296 -10.39 -3.77 -12.44
C SER A 296 -11.26 -2.56 -12.82
N PHE A 297 -10.88 -1.37 -12.37
CA PHE A 297 -11.50 -0.13 -12.80
C PHE A 297 -11.35 0.07 -14.30
N LYS A 298 -10.23 -0.37 -14.89
CA LYS A 298 -10.05 -0.33 -16.35
C LYS A 298 -11.12 -1.16 -17.06
N LYS A 299 -11.37 -2.39 -16.61
CA LYS A 299 -12.41 -3.24 -17.18
C LYS A 299 -13.79 -2.56 -17.10
N VAL A 300 -14.17 -2.12 -15.90
CA VAL A 300 -15.51 -1.50 -15.70
C VAL A 300 -15.64 -0.22 -16.53
N LEU A 301 -14.61 0.62 -16.56
CA LEU A 301 -14.57 1.84 -17.38
C LEU A 301 -14.77 1.54 -18.86
N LYS A 302 -14.06 0.54 -19.42
CA LYS A 302 -14.19 0.19 -20.83
C LYS A 302 -15.51 -0.53 -21.13
N ASP A 303 -16.01 -1.38 -20.23
CA ASP A 303 -17.32 -2.03 -20.34
C ASP A 303 -18.46 -1.00 -20.38
N MET A 304 -18.32 0.16 -19.71
CA MET A 304 -19.34 1.24 -19.71
C MET A 304 -19.45 1.98 -21.05
N GLY A 305 -18.45 1.89 -21.92
CA GLY A 305 -18.45 2.57 -23.22
C GLY A 305 -18.49 4.10 -23.14
N ALA A 306 -18.70 4.75 -24.28
CA ALA A 306 -18.84 6.20 -24.36
C ALA A 306 -20.09 6.70 -23.60
N PRO A 307 -20.02 7.87 -22.93
CA PRO A 307 -18.90 8.80 -22.92
C PRO A 307 -17.80 8.46 -21.90
N TYR A 308 -18.04 7.55 -20.96
CA TYR A 308 -17.12 7.31 -19.85
C TYR A 308 -15.76 6.77 -20.30
N ALA A 309 -15.78 5.71 -21.12
CA ALA A 309 -14.59 4.98 -21.56
C ALA A 309 -13.54 5.85 -22.28
N ASP A 310 -13.98 6.95 -22.88
CA ASP A 310 -13.17 7.85 -23.70
C ASP A 310 -12.70 9.09 -22.93
N ASN A 311 -13.36 9.44 -21.82
CA ASN A 311 -13.16 10.73 -21.17
C ASN A 311 -12.61 10.65 -19.75
N VAL A 312 -12.87 9.58 -18.99
CA VAL A 312 -12.35 9.49 -17.61
C VAL A 312 -10.86 9.19 -17.63
N GLU A 313 -10.06 10.10 -17.08
CA GLU A 313 -8.64 9.89 -16.81
C GLU A 313 -8.50 8.89 -15.66
N LEU A 314 -7.89 7.74 -15.94
CA LEU A 314 -7.72 6.65 -14.97
C LEU A 314 -6.25 6.27 -14.86
N VAL A 315 -5.76 6.14 -13.63
CA VAL A 315 -4.49 5.49 -13.32
C VAL A 315 -4.71 4.32 -12.37
N SER A 316 -4.29 3.13 -12.80
CA SER A 316 -4.40 1.89 -12.02
C SER A 316 -3.04 1.46 -11.49
N PHE A 317 -2.91 1.23 -10.19
CA PHE A 317 -1.66 0.83 -9.53
C PHE A 317 -1.66 -0.65 -9.16
N HIS A 318 -0.51 -1.32 -9.34
CA HIS A 318 -0.31 -2.69 -8.88
C HIS A 318 1.11 -2.93 -8.33
N SER A 319 1.31 -3.99 -7.55
CA SER A 319 2.58 -4.30 -6.89
C SER A 319 2.76 -5.79 -6.61
N ILE A 320 4.02 -6.24 -6.65
CA ILE A 320 4.44 -7.59 -6.22
C ILE A 320 4.53 -7.73 -4.69
N SER A 321 4.25 -6.67 -3.93
CA SER A 321 4.39 -6.68 -2.48
C SER A 321 3.29 -7.46 -1.77
N LYS A 322 2.17 -7.68 -2.45
CA LYS A 322 0.92 -8.21 -1.89
C LYS A 322 0.51 -9.49 -2.63
N GLY A 323 -0.64 -10.06 -2.29
CA GLY A 323 -1.05 -11.33 -2.87
C GLY A 323 -0.20 -12.50 -2.37
N GLN A 324 -0.28 -13.59 -3.13
CA GLN A 324 0.47 -14.81 -2.89
C GLN A 324 1.97 -14.62 -3.17
N SER A 325 2.35 -13.59 -3.96
CA SER A 325 3.76 -13.25 -4.17
C SER A 325 4.44 -12.73 -2.88
N GLY A 326 3.85 -11.73 -2.22
CA GLY A 326 4.32 -11.23 -0.92
C GLY A 326 5.75 -10.65 -0.91
N GLU A 327 6.30 -10.25 -2.07
CA GLU A 327 7.69 -9.84 -2.26
C GLU A 327 7.93 -8.36 -1.91
N CYS A 328 7.50 -7.94 -0.71
CA CYS A 328 7.56 -6.54 -0.22
C CYS A 328 8.94 -5.89 -0.37
N GLY A 329 10.00 -6.64 -0.09
CA GLY A 329 11.39 -6.16 -0.09
C GLY A 329 11.97 -5.96 -1.49
N ARG A 330 11.42 -6.62 -2.52
CA ARG A 330 11.89 -6.51 -3.91
C ARG A 330 11.48 -5.21 -4.60
N ARG A 331 10.53 -4.47 -4.01
CA ARG A 331 10.08 -3.16 -4.49
C ARG A 331 9.66 -3.17 -5.97
N GLY A 332 8.90 -4.17 -6.41
CA GLY A 332 8.32 -4.21 -7.76
C GLY A 332 6.88 -3.71 -7.81
N GLY A 333 6.55 -2.96 -8.85
CA GLY A 333 5.18 -2.55 -9.14
C GLY A 333 5.07 -1.86 -10.48
N TYR A 334 3.85 -1.47 -10.84
CA TYR A 334 3.58 -0.68 -12.03
C TYR A 334 2.34 0.18 -11.85
N PHE A 335 2.17 1.17 -12.73
CA PHE A 335 0.87 1.76 -13.00
C PHE A 335 0.59 1.82 -14.49
N GLU A 336 -0.69 1.82 -14.86
CA GLU A 336 -1.17 2.05 -16.22
C GLU A 336 -1.97 3.35 -16.28
N LEU A 337 -1.73 4.15 -17.33
CA LEU A 337 -2.50 5.35 -17.64
C LEU A 337 -3.59 5.07 -18.69
N CYS A 338 -4.77 5.64 -18.50
CA CYS A 338 -5.88 5.60 -19.45
C CYS A 338 -6.42 7.01 -19.66
N ASN A 339 -6.58 7.41 -20.93
CA ASN A 339 -7.16 8.68 -21.38
C ASN A 339 -6.42 9.97 -20.94
N PHE A 340 -5.17 9.88 -20.48
CA PHE A 340 -4.37 11.05 -20.13
C PHE A 340 -3.99 11.87 -21.37
N HIS A 341 -4.03 13.20 -21.26
CA HIS A 341 -3.57 14.09 -22.33
C HIS A 341 -2.07 13.88 -22.66
N PRO A 342 -1.64 13.93 -23.93
CA PRO A 342 -0.23 13.71 -24.31
C PRO A 342 0.76 14.59 -23.54
N GLU A 343 0.46 15.87 -23.34
CA GLU A 343 1.32 16.77 -22.56
C GLU A 343 1.50 16.31 -21.11
N ALA A 344 0.45 15.76 -20.49
CA ALA A 344 0.54 15.20 -19.14
C ALA A 344 1.41 13.93 -19.15
N GLN A 345 1.27 13.06 -20.16
CA GLN A 345 2.11 11.86 -20.31
C GLN A 345 3.60 12.22 -20.47
N GLU A 346 3.93 13.31 -21.16
CA GLU A 346 5.32 13.82 -21.24
C GLU A 346 5.87 14.23 -19.87
N GLN A 347 5.05 14.86 -19.02
CA GLN A 347 5.47 15.21 -17.66
C GLN A 347 5.63 13.98 -16.76
N VAL A 348 4.76 12.96 -16.92
CA VAL A 348 4.92 11.66 -16.25
C VAL A 348 6.25 11.01 -16.64
N TYR A 349 6.55 10.98 -17.95
CA TYR A 349 7.83 10.46 -18.44
C TYR A 349 9.02 11.24 -17.90
N LYS A 350 8.96 12.58 -17.93
CA LYS A 350 10.01 13.44 -17.38
C LYS A 350 10.25 13.16 -15.90
N LEU A 351 9.20 13.00 -15.09
CA LEU A 351 9.34 12.70 -13.67
C LEU A 351 9.95 11.31 -13.45
N ALA A 352 9.52 10.30 -14.21
CA ALA A 352 10.09 8.96 -14.15
C ALA A 352 11.57 8.94 -14.53
N SER A 353 11.99 9.74 -15.52
CA SER A 353 13.39 9.76 -15.99
C SER A 353 14.36 10.45 -15.03
N ILE A 354 13.90 11.37 -14.17
CA ILE A 354 14.70 11.95 -13.09
C ILE A 354 15.19 10.86 -12.12
N GLN A 355 14.43 9.79 -11.95
CA GLN A 355 14.77 8.65 -11.10
C GLN A 355 15.57 7.56 -11.84
N LEU A 356 15.92 7.79 -13.12
CA LEU A 356 16.55 6.85 -14.04
C LEU A 356 15.67 5.65 -14.37
N CYS A 357 15.52 4.67 -13.49
CA CYS A 357 14.59 3.54 -13.60
C CYS A 357 14.42 2.82 -12.23
N PRO A 358 13.33 2.07 -11.99
CA PRO A 358 13.25 1.18 -10.83
C PRO A 358 14.24 0.01 -10.96
N SER A 359 14.59 -0.64 -9.84
CA SER A 359 15.49 -1.79 -9.85
C SER A 359 15.03 -2.88 -10.82
N VAL A 360 15.93 -3.40 -11.67
CA VAL A 360 15.61 -4.43 -12.68
C VAL A 360 15.10 -5.72 -12.02
N GLN A 361 15.61 -6.08 -10.85
CA GLN A 361 15.10 -7.22 -10.06
C GLN A 361 13.63 -7.05 -9.65
N GLY A 362 13.21 -5.84 -9.26
CA GLY A 362 11.80 -5.54 -9.02
C GLY A 362 10.95 -5.66 -10.29
N GLN A 363 11.51 -5.30 -11.45
CA GLN A 363 10.85 -5.45 -12.74
C GLN A 363 10.70 -6.93 -13.16
N ILE A 364 11.73 -7.76 -12.95
CA ILE A 364 11.65 -9.22 -13.16
C ILE A 364 10.58 -9.83 -12.26
N GLY A 365 10.49 -9.40 -11.00
CA GLY A 365 9.41 -9.83 -10.12
C GLY A 365 8.02 -9.47 -10.66
N VAL A 366 7.86 -8.29 -11.29
CA VAL A 366 6.62 -7.91 -11.98
C VAL A 366 6.36 -8.85 -13.16
N GLU A 367 7.39 -9.19 -13.96
CA GLU A 367 7.25 -10.10 -15.10
C GLU A 367 6.73 -11.48 -14.67
N VAL A 368 7.32 -12.06 -13.63
CA VAL A 368 6.89 -13.36 -13.11
C VAL A 368 5.46 -13.29 -12.55
N LEU A 369 5.09 -12.19 -11.87
CA LEU A 369 3.73 -12.01 -11.36
C LEU A 369 2.69 -11.98 -12.47
N VAL A 370 2.95 -11.26 -13.57
CA VAL A 370 1.98 -11.07 -14.67
C VAL A 370 2.03 -12.20 -15.70
N ASN A 371 3.07 -13.02 -15.69
CA ASN A 371 3.26 -14.15 -16.60
C ASN A 371 3.73 -15.40 -15.83
N PRO A 372 2.89 -15.94 -14.92
CA PRO A 372 3.24 -17.10 -14.09
C PRO A 372 3.37 -18.38 -14.94
N PRO A 373 3.91 -19.47 -14.35
CA PRO A 373 3.87 -20.81 -14.97
C PRO A 373 2.45 -21.19 -15.39
N LYS A 374 2.33 -21.95 -16.47
CA LYS A 374 1.08 -22.38 -17.09
C LYS A 374 0.97 -23.89 -17.08
N GLU A 375 -0.25 -24.39 -17.23
CA GLU A 375 -0.48 -25.83 -17.37
C GLU A 375 0.37 -26.42 -18.51
N GLY A 376 1.14 -27.46 -18.19
CA GLY A 376 2.15 -28.05 -19.08
C GLY A 376 3.60 -27.70 -18.72
N ASP A 377 3.82 -26.59 -18.01
CA ASP A 377 5.15 -26.21 -17.53
C ASP A 377 5.57 -27.08 -16.33
N GLU A 378 6.86 -27.42 -16.21
CA GLU A 378 7.39 -28.27 -15.13
C GLU A 378 7.12 -27.68 -13.74
N SER A 379 7.25 -26.35 -13.57
CA SER A 379 7.04 -25.69 -12.29
C SER A 379 5.57 -25.46 -11.92
N TYR A 380 4.62 -25.64 -12.86
CA TYR A 380 3.21 -25.28 -12.66
C TYR A 380 2.53 -26.02 -11.49
N PRO A 381 2.70 -27.34 -11.29
CA PRO A 381 2.08 -28.03 -10.15
C PRO A 381 2.53 -27.48 -8.80
N LEU A 382 3.84 -27.17 -8.66
CA LEU A 382 4.38 -26.58 -7.44
C LEU A 382 3.85 -25.15 -7.25
N TRP A 383 3.88 -24.33 -8.31
CA TRP A 383 3.34 -22.97 -8.28
C TRP A 383 1.88 -22.95 -7.82
N GLN A 384 1.04 -23.82 -8.38
CA GLN A 384 -0.37 -23.90 -8.02
C GLN A 384 -0.54 -24.34 -6.56
N SER A 385 0.23 -25.31 -6.09
CA SER A 385 0.22 -25.76 -4.69
C SER A 385 0.59 -24.63 -3.72
N GLU A 386 1.65 -23.87 -4.02
CA GLU A 386 2.10 -22.74 -3.21
C GLU A 386 1.05 -21.61 -3.16
N VAL A 387 0.56 -21.19 -4.33
CA VAL A 387 -0.43 -20.11 -4.45
C VAL A 387 -1.74 -20.48 -3.74
N ASN A 388 -2.25 -21.70 -3.96
CA ASN A 388 -3.49 -22.15 -3.32
C ASN A 388 -3.31 -22.30 -1.81
N GLY A 389 -2.21 -22.90 -1.35
CA GLY A 389 -1.94 -23.07 0.08
C GLY A 389 -1.84 -21.74 0.83
N ILE A 390 -1.20 -20.72 0.23
CA ILE A 390 -1.16 -19.37 0.79
C ILE A 390 -2.57 -18.77 0.84
N SER A 391 -3.33 -18.85 -0.25
CA SER A 391 -4.68 -18.30 -0.33
C SER A 391 -5.63 -18.92 0.71
N GLU A 392 -5.61 -20.25 0.82
CA GLU A 392 -6.42 -21.00 1.78
C GLU A 392 -6.05 -20.67 3.23
N THR A 393 -4.74 -20.60 3.53
CA THR A 393 -4.26 -20.20 4.86
C THR A 393 -4.77 -18.82 5.25
N LEU A 394 -4.68 -17.84 4.35
CA LEU A 394 -5.15 -16.48 4.63
C LEU A 394 -6.67 -16.43 4.83
N LYS A 395 -7.43 -17.15 4.00
CA LYS A 395 -8.89 -17.26 4.15
C LYS A 395 -9.26 -17.86 5.51
N GLN A 396 -8.71 -19.02 5.85
CA GLN A 396 -8.99 -19.70 7.13
C GLN A 396 -8.66 -18.82 8.34
N ARG A 397 -7.48 -18.16 8.34
CA ARG A 397 -7.09 -17.25 9.43
C ARG A 397 -8.03 -16.05 9.54
N SER A 398 -8.47 -15.49 8.41
CA SER A 398 -9.45 -14.40 8.40
C SER A 398 -10.77 -14.81 9.04
N GLU A 399 -11.29 -16.00 8.72
CA GLU A 399 -12.56 -16.53 9.27
C GLU A 399 -12.47 -16.78 10.78
N ILE A 400 -11.35 -17.32 11.25
CA ILE A 400 -11.09 -17.52 12.69
C ILE A 400 -11.10 -16.19 13.43
N LEU A 401 -10.37 -15.17 12.92
CA LEU A 401 -10.31 -13.86 13.56
C LEU A 401 -11.66 -13.14 13.53
N VAL A 402 -12.37 -13.16 12.40
CA VAL A 402 -13.72 -12.56 12.29
C VAL A 402 -14.67 -13.18 13.32
N LYS A 403 -14.68 -14.51 13.43
CA LYS A 403 -15.50 -15.21 14.43
C LYS A 403 -15.10 -14.78 15.85
N ALA A 404 -13.81 -14.75 16.16
CA ALA A 404 -13.33 -14.35 17.48
C ALA A 404 -13.72 -12.91 17.82
N PHE A 405 -13.58 -11.95 16.90
CA PHE A 405 -13.97 -10.57 17.13
C PHE A 405 -15.47 -10.43 17.39
N ARG A 406 -16.32 -11.15 16.66
CA ARG A 406 -17.79 -11.12 16.83
C ARG A 406 -18.25 -11.74 18.17
N GLU A 407 -17.40 -12.50 18.84
CA GLU A 407 -17.67 -13.06 20.17
C GLU A 407 -17.29 -12.10 21.32
N LEU A 408 -16.52 -11.03 21.04
CA LEU A 408 -16.08 -10.06 22.04
C LEU A 408 -17.18 -9.05 22.41
N GLU A 409 -17.23 -8.65 23.67
CA GLU A 409 -18.18 -7.64 24.18
C GLU A 409 -18.02 -6.30 23.44
N GLY A 410 -19.09 -5.82 22.82
CA GLY A 410 -19.07 -4.51 22.16
C GLY A 410 -18.16 -4.43 20.93
N VAL A 411 -17.78 -5.55 20.32
CA VAL A 411 -16.99 -5.59 19.08
C VAL A 411 -17.84 -6.07 17.91
N THR A 412 -17.77 -5.36 16.78
CA THR A 412 -18.31 -5.81 15.50
C THR A 412 -17.20 -5.90 14.47
N CYS A 413 -17.34 -6.80 13.50
CA CYS A 413 -16.35 -6.96 12.43
C CYS A 413 -17.03 -7.44 11.15
N ASN A 414 -16.79 -6.73 10.06
CA ASN A 414 -17.13 -7.19 8.71
C ASN A 414 -16.21 -8.34 8.31
N ASP A 415 -16.63 -9.12 7.30
CA ASP A 415 -15.78 -10.15 6.72
C ASP A 415 -14.63 -9.52 5.93
N ALA A 416 -13.50 -10.21 5.82
CA ALA A 416 -12.48 -9.87 4.82
C ALA A 416 -12.86 -10.49 3.47
N ASN A 417 -13.42 -9.69 2.57
CA ASN A 417 -13.71 -10.14 1.20
C ASN A 417 -12.43 -10.22 0.34
N GLY A 418 -11.41 -9.45 0.71
CA GLY A 418 -10.10 -9.43 0.09
C GLY A 418 -9.01 -8.79 0.95
N ALA A 419 -7.90 -8.43 0.32
CA ALA A 419 -6.71 -7.88 0.97
C ALA A 419 -6.13 -8.80 2.08
N MET A 420 -5.62 -8.25 3.18
CA MET A 420 -4.95 -9.00 4.24
C MET A 420 -5.29 -8.48 5.65
N TYR A 421 -6.42 -7.79 5.79
CA TYR A 421 -6.74 -7.00 6.97
C TYR A 421 -8.17 -7.17 7.43
N LEU A 422 -8.36 -6.99 8.73
CA LEU A 422 -9.65 -6.76 9.36
C LEU A 422 -9.62 -5.41 10.06
N PHE A 423 -10.78 -4.76 10.11
CA PHE A 423 -10.98 -3.46 10.74
C PHE A 423 -12.17 -3.47 11.69
N PRO A 424 -12.09 -4.24 12.80
CA PRO A 424 -13.17 -4.32 13.78
C PRO A 424 -13.46 -2.96 14.44
N THR A 425 -14.73 -2.74 14.71
CA THR A 425 -15.24 -1.62 15.52
C THR A 425 -15.30 -2.05 16.98
N ILE A 426 -14.84 -1.19 17.88
CA ILE A 426 -14.93 -1.40 19.33
C ILE A 426 -15.80 -0.30 19.96
N THR A 427 -16.82 -0.73 20.69
CA THR A 427 -17.61 0.13 21.56
C THR A 427 -16.90 0.30 22.90
N LEU A 428 -16.10 1.36 23.02
CA LEU A 428 -15.33 1.63 24.24
C LEU A 428 -16.22 2.22 25.35
N PRO A 429 -16.14 1.72 26.60
CA PRO A 429 -16.88 2.29 27.73
C PRO A 429 -16.54 3.76 27.99
N PRO A 430 -17.47 4.59 28.50
CA PRO A 430 -17.21 6.00 28.81
C PRO A 430 -16.00 6.22 29.73
N LYS A 431 -15.81 5.38 30.76
CA LYS A 431 -14.64 5.48 31.66
C LYS A 431 -13.32 5.25 30.91
N ALA A 432 -13.30 4.39 29.87
CA ALA A 432 -12.11 4.17 29.04
C ALA A 432 -11.82 5.39 28.16
N ILE A 433 -12.85 6.00 27.57
CA ILE A 433 -12.73 7.23 26.78
C ILE A 433 -12.21 8.39 27.64
N GLU A 434 -12.72 8.54 28.87
CA GLU A 434 -12.23 9.53 29.82
C GLU A 434 -10.78 9.26 30.25
N ALA A 435 -10.41 8.00 30.48
CA ALA A 435 -9.05 7.62 30.81
C ALA A 435 -8.07 7.94 29.67
N ALA A 436 -8.46 7.65 28.42
CA ALA A 436 -7.69 8.01 27.22
C ALA A 436 -7.49 9.53 27.12
N LYS A 437 -8.57 10.31 27.33
CA LYS A 437 -8.52 11.78 27.32
C LYS A 437 -7.59 12.34 28.41
N LYS A 438 -7.60 11.78 29.62
CA LYS A 438 -6.67 12.16 30.71
C LYS A 438 -5.20 11.91 30.34
N LYS A 439 -4.92 10.93 29.48
CA LYS A 439 -3.58 10.66 28.95
C LYS A 439 -3.24 11.42 27.65
N GLY A 440 -4.15 12.25 27.14
CA GLY A 440 -3.98 12.94 25.87
C GLY A 440 -3.94 12.01 24.66
N GLN A 441 -4.56 10.83 24.75
CA GLN A 441 -4.57 9.82 23.69
C GLN A 441 -5.96 9.69 23.06
N ALA A 442 -5.99 9.34 21.77
CA ALA A 442 -7.22 8.87 21.15
C ALA A 442 -7.69 7.56 21.83
N PRO A 443 -9.01 7.35 22.02
CA PRO A 443 -9.53 6.15 22.70
C PRO A 443 -9.07 4.82 22.09
N ASP A 444 -9.01 4.72 20.77
CA ASP A 444 -8.52 3.53 20.07
C ASP A 444 -7.00 3.32 20.22
N ALA A 445 -6.21 4.39 20.23
CA ALA A 445 -4.78 4.34 20.49
C ALA A 445 -4.51 3.91 21.94
N PHE A 446 -5.31 4.38 22.90
CA PHE A 446 -5.25 3.95 24.29
C PHE A 446 -5.55 2.45 24.43
N TYR A 447 -6.62 1.96 23.79
CA TYR A 447 -6.94 0.54 23.75
C TYR A 447 -5.83 -0.29 23.09
N SER A 448 -5.34 0.14 21.93
CA SER A 448 -4.31 -0.56 21.16
C SER A 448 -2.96 -0.64 21.89
N LEU A 449 -2.57 0.42 22.60
CA LEU A 449 -1.37 0.43 23.44
C LEU A 449 -1.54 -0.51 24.64
N ALA A 450 -2.70 -0.47 25.31
CA ALA A 450 -2.99 -1.37 26.41
C ALA A 450 -3.00 -2.84 25.98
N LEU A 451 -3.52 -3.14 24.78
CA LEU A 451 -3.46 -4.47 24.17
C LEU A 451 -2.00 -4.90 24.00
N LEU A 452 -1.17 -4.07 23.39
CA LEU A 452 0.25 -4.36 23.19
C LEU A 452 0.98 -4.62 24.51
N GLU A 453 0.79 -3.77 25.51
CA GLU A 453 1.48 -3.89 26.81
C GLU A 453 1.02 -5.09 27.64
N ALA A 454 -0.21 -5.54 27.47
CA ALA A 454 -0.75 -6.70 28.18
C ALA A 454 -0.47 -8.02 27.45
N THR A 455 -0.35 -7.98 26.12
CA THR A 455 -0.40 -9.19 25.31
C THR A 455 0.68 -9.28 24.26
N GLY A 456 1.56 -8.31 24.05
CA GLY A 456 2.55 -8.34 22.96
C GLY A 456 1.94 -8.24 21.56
N ILE A 457 0.61 -8.11 21.42
CA ILE A 457 -0.08 -8.00 20.14
C ILE A 457 0.01 -6.56 19.63
N CYS A 458 0.71 -6.36 18.52
CA CYS A 458 0.85 -5.03 17.92
C CYS A 458 -0.19 -4.83 16.80
N VAL A 459 -1.21 -4.00 17.05
CA VAL A 459 -2.20 -3.54 16.05
C VAL A 459 -1.98 -2.07 15.70
N VAL A 460 -2.73 -1.53 14.72
CA VAL A 460 -2.72 -0.09 14.41
C VAL A 460 -4.09 0.51 14.76
N PRO A 461 -4.17 1.59 15.56
CA PRO A 461 -5.45 2.19 15.93
C PRO A 461 -6.16 2.83 14.73
N GLY A 462 -7.48 2.84 14.75
CA GLY A 462 -8.35 3.37 13.69
C GLY A 462 -8.10 4.85 13.39
N SER A 463 -7.75 5.64 14.40
CA SER A 463 -7.31 7.04 14.31
C SER A 463 -6.14 7.25 13.33
N GLY A 464 -5.31 6.23 13.09
CA GLY A 464 -4.24 6.26 12.09
C GLY A 464 -4.72 6.17 10.64
N PHE A 465 -5.94 5.69 10.39
CA PHE A 465 -6.55 5.50 9.06
C PHE A 465 -7.64 6.54 8.77
N GLY A 466 -8.05 7.31 9.79
CA GLY A 466 -9.29 8.06 9.78
C GLY A 466 -10.50 7.14 10.01
N GLN A 467 -11.55 7.67 10.62
CA GLN A 467 -12.80 6.95 10.86
C GLN A 467 -13.94 7.95 11.06
N LYS A 468 -15.19 7.47 11.02
CA LYS A 468 -16.36 8.30 11.30
C LYS A 468 -16.24 8.87 12.74
N PRO A 469 -16.53 10.16 12.96
CA PRO A 469 -16.51 10.72 14.30
C PRO A 469 -17.42 9.94 15.26
N GLY A 470 -16.89 9.59 16.43
CA GLY A 470 -17.62 8.84 17.45
C GLY A 470 -17.52 7.31 17.32
N THR A 471 -16.88 6.78 16.28
CA THR A 471 -16.55 5.36 16.16
C THR A 471 -15.06 5.11 16.41
N TRP A 472 -14.73 3.91 16.86
CA TRP A 472 -13.36 3.51 17.23
C TRP A 472 -13.05 2.14 16.65
N HIS A 473 -11.86 2.01 16.07
CA HIS A 473 -11.44 0.77 15.41
C HIS A 473 -9.98 0.46 15.71
N PHE A 474 -9.54 -0.70 15.26
CA PHE A 474 -8.12 -0.96 15.01
C PHE A 474 -7.99 -1.85 13.77
N ARG A 475 -6.87 -1.75 13.08
CA ARG A 475 -6.50 -2.69 12.01
C ARG A 475 -5.61 -3.78 12.57
N THR A 476 -5.92 -5.02 12.21
CA THR A 476 -5.07 -6.20 12.40
C THR A 476 -4.88 -6.94 11.08
N THR A 477 -3.78 -7.68 10.95
CA THR A 477 -3.57 -8.60 9.83
C THR A 477 -3.94 -10.03 10.25
N PHE A 478 -4.41 -10.84 9.31
CA PHE A 478 -4.51 -12.30 9.47
C PHE A 478 -3.31 -13.04 8.86
N LEU A 479 -2.15 -12.35 8.79
CA LEU A 479 -0.91 -12.92 8.29
C LEU A 479 -0.16 -13.71 9.35
N ALA A 480 -0.30 -13.36 10.64
CA ALA A 480 0.47 -13.99 11.70
C ALA A 480 0.13 -15.48 11.85
N PRO A 481 1.15 -16.36 12.02
CA PRO A 481 0.93 -17.74 12.46
C PRO A 481 0.35 -17.77 13.87
N GLY A 482 -0.06 -18.96 14.35
CA GLY A 482 -0.52 -19.11 15.74
C GLY A 482 -1.82 -18.35 16.03
N THR A 483 -2.74 -18.26 15.06
CA THR A 483 -3.98 -17.48 15.16
C THR A 483 -4.81 -17.82 16.40
N GLN A 484 -4.75 -19.05 16.91
CA GLN A 484 -5.46 -19.44 18.13
C GLN A 484 -4.87 -18.78 19.39
N ASP A 485 -3.54 -18.78 19.57
CA ASP A 485 -2.87 -18.10 20.68
C ASP A 485 -3.18 -16.58 20.69
N TYR A 486 -3.13 -15.97 19.50
CA TYR A 486 -3.53 -14.58 19.32
C TYR A 486 -4.96 -14.33 19.81
N VAL A 487 -5.90 -15.21 19.44
CA VAL A 487 -7.31 -15.08 19.81
C VAL A 487 -7.50 -15.22 21.32
N ASP A 488 -6.81 -16.16 21.95
CA ASP A 488 -6.96 -16.43 23.38
C ASP A 488 -6.42 -15.25 24.21
N ARG A 489 -5.19 -14.78 23.92
CA ARG A 489 -4.60 -13.58 24.56
C ARG A 489 -5.47 -12.34 24.37
N LEU A 490 -6.02 -12.14 23.17
CA LEU A 490 -6.92 -11.03 22.87
C LEU A 490 -8.20 -11.10 23.69
N LYS A 491 -8.84 -12.28 23.80
CA LYS A 491 -10.08 -12.48 24.55
C LYS A 491 -9.88 -12.17 26.04
N GLU A 492 -8.82 -12.68 26.65
CA GLU A 492 -8.49 -12.43 28.04
C GLU A 492 -8.22 -10.95 28.33
N PHE A 493 -7.43 -10.30 27.48
CA PHE A 493 -7.19 -8.87 27.58
C PHE A 493 -8.48 -8.06 27.44
N HIS A 494 -9.28 -8.37 26.42
CA HIS A 494 -10.48 -7.61 26.11
C HIS A 494 -11.49 -7.69 27.26
N GLN A 495 -11.72 -8.89 27.81
CA GLN A 495 -12.56 -9.06 29.00
C GLN A 495 -12.02 -8.23 30.16
N SER A 496 -10.74 -8.35 30.49
CA SER A 496 -10.12 -7.60 31.59
C SER A 496 -10.19 -6.08 31.40
N PHE A 497 -10.06 -5.61 30.16
CA PHE A 497 -10.19 -4.20 29.81
C PHE A 497 -11.64 -3.72 30.02
N MET A 498 -12.62 -4.47 29.51
CA MET A 498 -14.04 -4.14 29.71
C MET A 498 -14.40 -4.15 31.20
N ASP A 499 -13.96 -5.14 31.97
CA ASP A 499 -14.16 -5.24 33.42
C ASP A 499 -13.66 -4.00 34.18
N LYS A 500 -12.50 -3.49 33.78
CA LYS A 500 -11.87 -2.32 34.41
C LYS A 500 -12.61 -1.02 34.14
N TYR A 501 -13.22 -0.87 32.96
CA TYR A 501 -13.80 0.40 32.51
C TYR A 501 -15.33 0.38 32.36
N ARG A 502 -15.98 -0.77 32.52
CA ARG A 502 -17.44 -0.84 32.57
C ARG A 502 -17.98 -0.16 33.83
N ASN A 503 -19.24 0.25 33.73
CA ASN A 503 -19.87 1.04 34.78
C ASN A 503 -20.09 0.24 36.05
#